data_AF-A0A067P0P7-F1
#
_entry.id   AF-A0A067P0P7-F1
#
_cell.length_a   1.000
_cell.length_b   1.000
_cell.length_c   1.000
_cell.angle_alpha   90.00
_cell.angle_beta   90.00
_cell.angle_gamma   90.00
#
_symmetry.space_group_name_H-M   'P 1'
#
loop_
_entity.id
_entity.type
_entity.pdbx_description
1 polymer ?
#
loop_
_entity_poly.entity_id
_entity_poly.type
_entity_poly.pdbx_seq_one_letter_code
_entity_poly.pdbx_strand_id
1 'polypeptide(L)'
;MTHYEGPELTRQPPTLPPGTREMIAMFHDESCFHANDNDRKACLCDGNITHDARTIIYPGANSKDKWWDTKQLLVQMQKAIDIFNKAHPGKQALFIFDQSSAHASLPDDALKAFDMNKSDGGKQRVQRDTIIPESNPTPEYRGQKQAMTLPNGEQKGLKRTLEERGFNVHGLRAKCLPVCPIDSENCCMARLLSQQDDFKNQPSMLETLIHAAGHEVIFLPKFHCELNPIEMYWGWCKYRYRQADKKSFQQAKEAAELYLNACPVEVIRRFVNCSWRFMSAYRRGLTGRAAEWAVRKQKGHRAVSGLVMLAIESLVHH
;
A
#
# COMPACT_ATOMS: atom_id res chain seq x y z
N MET A 1 20.82 7.78 11.24
CA MET A 1 19.54 7.67 11.97
C MET A 1 19.56 8.71 13.08
N THR A 2 18.44 9.39 13.35
CA THR A 2 18.32 10.30 14.50
C THR A 2 18.68 9.54 15.77
N HIS A 3 19.57 10.10 16.58
CA HIS A 3 19.92 9.57 17.89
C HIS A 3 19.57 10.61 18.96
N TYR A 4 19.47 10.14 20.19
CA TYR A 4 19.12 10.97 21.34
C TYR A 4 20.26 10.89 22.33
N GLU A 5 20.74 12.04 22.79
CA GLU A 5 21.89 12.13 23.68
C GLU A 5 21.52 12.78 25.01
N GLY A 6 22.25 12.39 26.06
CA GLY A 6 22.08 12.91 27.41
C GLY A 6 20.84 12.38 28.16
N PRO A 7 20.71 12.72 29.44
CA PRO A 7 19.60 12.29 30.30
C PRO A 7 18.24 12.87 29.86
N GLU A 8 18.25 13.98 29.13
CA GLU A 8 17.05 14.64 28.61
C GLU A 8 16.59 14.09 27.25
N LEU A 9 17.35 13.15 26.66
CA LEU A 9 17.10 12.60 25.33
C LEU A 9 16.94 13.71 24.28
N THR A 10 17.94 14.58 24.17
CA THR A 10 17.94 15.67 23.19
C THR A 10 18.12 15.08 21.80
N ARG A 11 17.24 15.47 20.87
CA ARG A 11 17.23 14.95 19.50
C ARG A 11 18.41 15.49 18.69
N GLN A 12 19.32 14.62 18.28
CA GLN A 12 20.38 14.96 17.34
C GLN A 12 19.95 14.65 15.90
N PRO A 13 19.95 15.64 14.98
CA PRO A 13 19.63 15.40 13.58
C PRO A 13 20.65 14.43 12.94
N PRO A 14 20.23 13.59 11.98
CA PRO A 14 21.15 12.72 11.29
C PRO A 14 22.15 13.54 10.44
N THR A 15 23.42 13.12 10.43
CA THR A 15 24.38 13.58 9.42
C THR A 15 23.99 12.99 8.08
N LEU A 16 23.64 13.86 7.13
CA LEU A 16 23.13 13.50 5.82
C LEU A 16 24.15 13.87 4.72
N PRO A 17 24.40 12.99 3.73
CA PRO A 17 25.21 13.35 2.56
C PRO A 17 24.66 14.60 1.85
N PRO A 18 25.53 15.39 1.18
CA PRO A 18 25.08 16.53 0.38
C PRO A 18 23.98 16.13 -0.62
N GLY A 19 22.90 16.91 -0.67
CA GLY A 19 21.75 16.64 -1.56
C GLY A 19 20.70 15.66 -1.02
N THR A 20 20.89 15.08 0.17
CA THR A 20 19.89 14.19 0.79
C THR A 20 19.01 14.92 1.80
N ARG A 21 17.72 14.58 1.83
CA ARG A 21 16.73 15.14 2.75
C ARG A 21 16.45 14.16 3.89
N GLU A 22 16.15 14.70 5.07
CA GLU A 22 15.68 13.87 6.18
C GLU A 22 14.32 13.25 5.80
N MET A 23 14.24 11.91 5.89
CA MET A 23 12.99 11.19 5.62
C MET A 23 12.16 11.01 6.89
N ILE A 24 10.85 11.22 6.76
CA ILE A 24 9.86 10.96 7.82
C ILE A 24 8.88 9.90 7.33
N ALA A 25 8.78 8.80 8.08
CA ALA A 25 7.83 7.73 7.79
C ALA A 25 6.39 8.16 8.16
N MET A 26 5.49 8.05 7.19
CA MET A 26 4.07 8.40 7.29
C MET A 26 3.23 7.17 6.96
N PHE A 27 2.71 6.49 7.98
CA PHE A 27 1.78 5.37 7.76
C PHE A 27 0.41 5.91 7.35
N HIS A 28 -0.16 5.33 6.29
CA HIS A 28 -1.47 5.69 5.75
C HIS A 28 -2.28 4.43 5.46
N ASP A 29 -3.56 4.44 5.82
CA ASP A 29 -4.45 3.30 5.68
C ASP A 29 -5.92 3.73 5.80
N GLU A 30 -6.83 2.85 5.38
CA GLU A 30 -8.27 3.02 5.49
C GLU A 30 -8.90 2.04 6.50
N SER A 31 -9.96 2.49 7.19
CA SER A 31 -10.68 1.62 8.12
C SER A 31 -12.18 1.87 8.11
N CYS A 32 -12.94 0.79 8.30
CA CYS A 32 -14.39 0.82 8.44
C CYS A 32 -14.83 0.58 9.88
N PHE A 33 -15.85 1.32 10.32
CA PHE A 33 -16.58 1.12 11.57
C PHE A 33 -18.03 0.73 11.25
N HIS A 34 -18.53 -0.34 11.88
CA HIS A 34 -19.92 -0.77 11.72
C HIS A 34 -20.78 -0.38 12.92
N ALA A 35 -22.09 -0.21 12.72
CA ALA A 35 -23.03 0.14 13.79
C ALA A 35 -23.21 -0.99 14.83
N ASN A 36 -23.04 -2.26 14.43
CA ASN A 36 -23.35 -3.44 15.24
C ASN A 36 -22.13 -4.08 15.95
N ASP A 37 -21.01 -3.37 16.02
CA ASP A 37 -19.83 -3.81 16.74
C ASP A 37 -20.05 -3.56 18.26
N ASN A 38 -20.28 -4.64 19.04
CA ASN A 38 -20.86 -4.64 20.42
C ASN A 38 -19.98 -4.20 21.62
N ASP A 39 -20.68 -3.58 22.60
CA ASP A 39 -20.51 -3.15 24.03
C ASP A 39 -19.33 -3.68 24.92
N ARG A 40 -18.73 -3.04 25.96
CA ARG A 40 -19.19 -2.15 27.07
C ARG A 40 -18.11 -1.17 27.66
N LYS A 41 -18.53 0.07 28.02
CA LYS A 41 -18.08 1.12 29.00
C LYS A 41 -16.74 1.94 28.88
N ALA A 42 -16.92 3.27 28.79
CA ALA A 42 -16.29 4.45 29.47
C ALA A 42 -15.08 5.30 28.93
N CYS A 43 -15.39 6.62 28.82
CA CYS A 43 -14.70 7.95 28.96
C CYS A 43 -13.50 8.51 28.13
N LEU A 44 -13.59 9.84 27.94
CA LEU A 44 -12.94 10.80 26.99
C LEU A 44 -11.67 11.52 27.50
N CYS A 45 -10.85 12.04 26.55
CA CYS A 45 -10.05 13.29 26.66
C CYS A 45 -9.85 13.93 25.26
N ASP A 46 -9.97 15.27 25.16
CA ASP A 46 -9.83 16.09 23.94
C ASP A 46 -8.43 16.69 23.74
N GLY A 47 -8.10 16.97 22.47
CA GLY A 47 -6.98 17.83 22.06
C GLY A 47 -7.18 18.36 20.63
N ASN A 48 -7.06 19.67 20.43
CA ASN A 48 -7.41 20.34 19.17
C ASN A 48 -6.37 20.11 18.05
N ILE A 49 -6.86 19.71 16.87
CA ILE A 49 -6.10 19.57 15.62
C ILE A 49 -6.41 20.79 14.73
N THR A 50 -5.39 21.47 14.17
CA THR A 50 -5.61 22.67 13.32
C THR A 50 -5.76 22.35 11.83
N HIS A 51 -5.16 21.25 11.34
CA HIS A 51 -5.34 20.75 9.97
C HIS A 51 -5.28 19.21 9.98
N ASP A 52 -6.31 18.55 9.46
CA ASP A 52 -6.43 17.08 9.46
C ASP A 52 -6.53 16.54 8.02
N ALA A 53 -5.74 15.51 7.71
CA ALA A 53 -5.79 14.79 6.43
C ALA A 53 -6.80 13.62 6.47
N ARG A 54 -7.31 13.24 7.64
CA ARG A 54 -8.33 12.20 7.79
C ARG A 54 -9.61 12.61 7.08
N THR A 55 -10.12 11.70 6.26
CA THR A 55 -11.43 11.81 5.61
C THR A 55 -12.34 10.76 6.21
N ILE A 56 -13.51 11.17 6.70
CA ILE A 56 -14.57 10.27 7.17
C ILE A 56 -15.71 10.34 6.17
N ILE A 57 -16.12 9.19 5.64
CA ILE A 57 -17.27 9.06 4.75
C ILE A 57 -18.32 8.14 5.38
N TYR A 58 -19.59 8.34 5.02
CA TYR A 58 -20.70 7.52 5.50
C TYR A 58 -21.45 6.88 4.33
N PRO A 59 -20.83 5.95 3.57
CA PRO A 59 -21.49 5.32 2.42
C PRO A 59 -22.70 4.48 2.87
N GLY A 60 -23.79 4.52 2.10
CA GLY A 60 -25.01 3.76 2.40
C GLY A 60 -26.18 4.12 1.49
N ALA A 61 -27.23 3.29 1.49
CA ALA A 61 -28.38 3.43 0.57
C ALA A 61 -29.07 4.81 0.60
N ASN A 62 -29.03 5.50 1.76
CA ASN A 62 -29.63 6.81 1.96
C ASN A 62 -28.58 7.92 2.15
N SER A 63 -27.32 7.66 1.83
CA SER A 63 -26.23 8.63 1.95
C SER A 63 -25.93 9.31 0.63
N LYS A 64 -25.49 10.57 0.70
CA LYS A 64 -24.91 11.28 -0.45
C LYS A 64 -23.46 10.84 -0.71
N ASP A 65 -22.83 10.20 0.28
CA ASP A 65 -21.44 9.77 0.18
C ASP A 65 -21.32 8.51 -0.66
N LYS A 66 -20.38 8.54 -1.60
CA LYS A 66 -20.01 7.37 -2.41
C LYS A 66 -19.13 6.43 -1.58
N TRP A 67 -19.07 5.17 -1.99
CA TRP A 67 -18.03 4.26 -1.51
C TRP A 67 -16.64 4.82 -1.77
N TRP A 68 -15.68 4.48 -0.91
CA TRP A 68 -14.29 4.89 -1.07
C TRP A 68 -13.72 4.37 -2.39
N ASP A 69 -13.04 5.24 -3.14
CA ASP A 69 -12.44 4.92 -4.43
C ASP A 69 -11.07 5.60 -4.60
N THR A 70 -10.33 5.19 -5.62
CA THR A 70 -8.99 5.72 -5.89
C THR A 70 -9.01 7.24 -6.12
N LYS A 71 -10.07 7.80 -6.71
CA LYS A 71 -10.18 9.24 -6.94
C LYS A 71 -10.23 10.00 -5.61
N GLN A 72 -11.03 9.53 -4.65
CA GLN A 72 -11.08 10.10 -3.31
C GLN A 72 -9.74 9.95 -2.57
N LEU A 73 -9.08 8.79 -2.70
CA LEU A 73 -7.74 8.57 -2.15
C LEU A 73 -6.72 9.59 -2.69
N LEU A 74 -6.66 9.81 -4.00
CA LEU A 74 -5.71 10.77 -4.59
C LEU A 74 -5.95 12.21 -4.12
N VAL A 75 -7.22 12.60 -3.96
CA VAL A 75 -7.58 13.92 -3.40
C VAL A 75 -7.14 14.04 -1.93
N GLN A 76 -7.38 13.00 -1.13
CA GLN A 76 -6.92 12.97 0.26
C GLN A 76 -5.39 13.04 0.33
N MET A 77 -4.68 12.32 -0.55
CA MET A 77 -3.23 12.29 -0.57
C MET A 77 -2.61 13.62 -0.94
N GLN A 78 -3.22 14.38 -1.86
CA GLN A 78 -2.77 15.75 -2.13
C GLN A 78 -2.83 16.61 -0.86
N LYS A 79 -3.94 16.53 -0.11
CA LYS A 79 -4.09 17.25 1.18
C LYS A 79 -3.06 16.79 2.22
N ALA A 80 -2.81 15.48 2.31
CA ALA A 80 -1.83 14.92 3.24
C ALA A 80 -0.41 15.41 2.93
N ILE A 81 -0.04 15.45 1.64
CA ILE A 81 1.24 15.99 1.15
C ILE A 81 1.36 17.48 1.49
N ASP A 82 0.31 18.28 1.26
CA ASP A 82 0.32 19.71 1.57
C ASP A 82 0.50 19.98 3.07
N ILE A 83 -0.17 19.19 3.92
CA ILE A 83 0.00 19.25 5.37
C ILE A 83 1.42 18.86 5.77
N PHE A 84 1.96 17.78 5.19
CA PHE A 84 3.33 17.33 5.45
C PHE A 84 4.35 18.42 5.11
N ASN A 85 4.25 19.01 3.91
CA ASN A 85 5.19 20.03 3.44
C ASN A 85 5.18 21.29 4.32
N LYS A 86 4.01 21.65 4.87
CA LYS A 86 3.89 22.76 5.84
C LYS A 86 4.46 22.40 7.21
N ALA A 87 4.20 21.18 7.70
CA ALA A 87 4.66 20.73 9.01
C ALA A 87 6.16 20.39 9.05
N HIS A 88 6.74 20.01 7.90
CA HIS A 88 8.10 19.51 7.78
C HIS A 88 8.87 20.12 6.60
N PRO A 89 9.11 21.45 6.60
CA PRO A 89 9.83 22.11 5.51
C PRO A 89 11.21 21.50 5.26
N GLY A 90 11.56 21.28 3.99
CA GLY A 90 12.86 20.72 3.59
C GLY A 90 13.04 19.22 3.81
N LYS A 91 12.01 18.52 4.32
CA LYS A 91 12.04 17.08 4.57
C LYS A 91 11.33 16.31 3.46
N GLN A 92 11.52 15.00 3.44
CA GLN A 92 10.88 14.10 2.49
C GLN A 92 9.98 13.11 3.24
N ALA A 93 8.72 12.96 2.81
CA ALA A 93 7.86 11.92 3.33
C ALA A 93 8.23 10.57 2.71
N LEU A 94 8.17 9.52 3.53
CA LEU A 94 8.07 8.13 3.10
C LEU A 94 6.68 7.64 3.49
N PHE A 95 5.75 7.62 2.54
CA PHE A 95 4.41 7.11 2.76
C PHE A 95 4.42 5.58 2.77
N ILE A 96 3.80 4.98 3.78
CA ILE A 96 3.78 3.54 4.00
C ILE A 96 2.33 3.09 3.98
N PHE A 97 1.98 2.28 2.98
CA PHE A 97 0.64 1.73 2.80
C PHE A 97 0.63 0.23 3.03
N ASP A 98 -0.53 -0.30 3.38
CA ASP A 98 -0.80 -1.72 3.21
C ASP A 98 -1.00 -2.05 1.70
N GLN A 99 -1.44 -3.28 1.42
CA GLN A 99 -1.70 -3.74 0.05
C GLN A 99 -3.21 -3.82 -0.22
N SER A 100 -3.78 -2.74 -0.72
CA SER A 100 -5.16 -2.66 -1.19
C SER A 100 -5.26 -2.58 -2.72
N SER A 101 -6.42 -2.91 -3.29
CA SER A 101 -6.66 -2.77 -4.74
C SER A 101 -6.70 -1.30 -5.19
N ALA A 102 -7.10 -0.38 -4.30
CA ALA A 102 -7.08 1.05 -4.59
C ALA A 102 -5.63 1.55 -4.75
N HIS A 103 -4.70 1.06 -3.92
CA HIS A 103 -3.28 1.40 -3.99
C HIS A 103 -2.63 0.94 -5.30
N ALA A 104 -3.03 -0.23 -5.80
CA ALA A 104 -2.54 -0.80 -7.06
C ALA A 104 -3.26 -0.27 -8.32
N SER A 105 -4.10 0.76 -8.19
CA SER A 105 -4.88 1.28 -9.30
C SER A 105 -4.02 2.00 -10.32
N LEU A 106 -4.07 1.51 -11.56
CA LEU A 106 -3.42 2.09 -12.73
C LEU A 106 -4.35 3.12 -13.41
N PRO A 107 -3.79 4.09 -14.16
CA PRO A 107 -4.59 5.07 -14.90
C PRO A 107 -5.51 4.43 -15.96
N ASP A 108 -6.51 5.18 -16.39
CA ASP A 108 -7.54 4.70 -17.34
C ASP A 108 -6.97 4.22 -18.67
N ASP A 109 -5.82 4.77 -19.09
CA ASP A 109 -5.08 4.44 -20.30
C ASP A 109 -3.93 3.44 -20.09
N ALA A 110 -3.80 2.84 -18.90
CA ALA A 110 -2.72 1.91 -18.59
C ALA A 110 -2.73 0.64 -19.46
N LEU A 111 -1.55 0.03 -19.60
CA LEU A 111 -1.34 -1.20 -20.37
C LEU A 111 -1.87 -2.41 -19.59
N LYS A 112 -2.87 -3.11 -20.13
CA LYS A 112 -3.51 -4.28 -19.53
C LYS A 112 -3.77 -5.33 -20.60
N ALA A 113 -2.82 -6.25 -20.75
CA ALA A 113 -2.90 -7.32 -21.75
C ALA A 113 -4.20 -8.15 -21.67
N PHE A 114 -4.72 -8.40 -20.46
CA PHE A 114 -5.97 -9.14 -20.29
C PHE A 114 -7.24 -8.36 -20.68
N ASP A 115 -7.15 -7.05 -20.89
CA ASP A 115 -8.25 -6.19 -21.35
C ASP A 115 -8.18 -5.91 -22.87
N MET A 116 -7.19 -6.49 -23.56
CA MET A 116 -7.01 -6.36 -25.01
C MET A 116 -7.75 -7.46 -25.79
N ASN A 117 -8.11 -7.16 -27.03
CA ASN A 117 -8.62 -8.13 -27.99
C ASN A 117 -7.48 -8.93 -28.65
N LYS A 118 -7.80 -10.06 -29.28
CA LYS A 118 -6.80 -10.81 -30.07
C LYS A 118 -6.36 -10.00 -31.29
N SER A 119 -7.34 -9.48 -32.03
CA SER A 119 -7.20 -8.62 -33.20
C SER A 119 -7.32 -7.14 -32.84
N ASP A 120 -6.93 -6.28 -33.77
CA ASP A 120 -7.10 -4.84 -33.65
C ASP A 120 -8.59 -4.43 -33.59
N GLY A 121 -8.87 -3.26 -33.04
CA GLY A 121 -10.21 -2.67 -32.99
C GLY A 121 -11.20 -3.39 -32.05
N GLY A 122 -12.49 -3.14 -32.27
CA GLY A 122 -13.58 -3.66 -31.44
C GLY A 122 -13.64 -3.02 -30.03
N LYS A 123 -14.56 -3.53 -29.20
CA LYS A 123 -14.73 -3.06 -27.81
C LYS A 123 -13.58 -3.60 -26.95
N GLN A 124 -12.58 -2.76 -26.70
CA GLN A 124 -11.45 -3.03 -25.79
C GLN A 124 -10.99 -1.75 -25.09
N ARG A 125 -10.11 -1.89 -24.10
CA ARG A 125 -9.51 -0.76 -23.38
C ARG A 125 -8.68 0.11 -24.32
N VAL A 126 -8.80 1.43 -24.18
CA VAL A 126 -7.88 2.38 -24.81
C VAL A 126 -6.60 2.44 -23.99
N GLN A 127 -5.46 2.25 -24.63
CA GLN A 127 -4.16 2.17 -23.96
C GLN A 127 -3.18 3.18 -24.54
N ARG A 128 -2.35 3.76 -23.66
CA ARG A 128 -1.30 4.70 -24.03
C ARG A 128 -0.16 4.02 -24.78
N ASP A 129 0.57 4.81 -25.56
CA ASP A 129 1.83 4.38 -26.15
C ASP A 129 2.85 4.02 -25.07
N THR A 130 3.79 3.15 -25.42
CA THR A 130 4.84 2.66 -24.52
C THR A 130 6.20 2.60 -25.22
N ILE A 131 7.23 2.20 -24.49
CA ILE A 131 8.55 1.90 -24.99
C ILE A 131 8.81 0.41 -24.73
N ILE A 132 9.29 -0.31 -25.75
CA ILE A 132 9.62 -1.73 -25.61
C ILE A 132 10.77 -1.85 -24.60
N PRO A 133 10.61 -2.65 -23.53
CA PRO A 133 11.57 -2.68 -22.44
C PRO A 133 12.91 -3.31 -22.87
N GLU A 134 13.99 -2.92 -22.20
CA GLU A 134 15.33 -3.49 -22.43
C GLU A 134 15.42 -5.00 -22.12
N SER A 135 14.48 -5.51 -21.32
CA SER A 135 14.33 -6.95 -21.05
C SER A 135 13.70 -7.73 -22.20
N ASN A 136 13.27 -7.08 -23.28
CA ASN A 136 12.69 -7.76 -24.43
C ASN A 136 13.69 -8.79 -25.02
N PRO A 137 13.25 -10.02 -25.34
CA PRO A 137 14.14 -11.08 -25.80
C PRO A 137 14.77 -10.79 -27.17
N THR A 138 14.19 -9.90 -27.97
CA THR A 138 14.66 -9.54 -29.31
C THR A 138 15.35 -8.17 -29.26
N PRO A 139 16.71 -8.12 -29.25
CA PRO A 139 17.47 -6.89 -29.00
C PRO A 139 17.15 -5.74 -29.95
N GLU A 140 16.80 -6.04 -31.19
CA GLU A 140 16.55 -5.05 -32.24
C GLU A 140 15.38 -4.13 -31.90
N TYR A 141 14.41 -4.61 -31.11
CA TYR A 141 13.21 -3.86 -30.75
C TYR A 141 13.31 -3.08 -29.43
N ARG A 142 14.38 -3.30 -28.63
CA ARG A 142 14.55 -2.64 -27.32
C ARG A 142 14.63 -1.12 -27.47
N GLY A 143 14.00 -0.40 -26.54
CA GLY A 143 13.98 1.06 -26.54
C GLY A 143 13.14 1.71 -27.64
N GLN A 144 12.56 0.94 -28.56
CA GLN A 144 11.70 1.47 -29.61
C GLN A 144 10.34 1.90 -29.04
N LYS A 145 9.83 3.03 -29.53
CA LYS A 145 8.47 3.48 -29.22
C LYS A 145 7.46 2.50 -29.83
N GLN A 146 6.57 1.96 -29.02
CA GLN A 146 5.42 1.20 -29.48
C GLN A 146 4.15 2.02 -29.35
N ALA A 147 3.57 2.39 -30.50
CA ALA A 147 2.23 2.94 -30.55
C ALA A 147 1.21 1.86 -30.22
N MET A 148 0.24 2.14 -29.34
CA MET A 148 -0.85 1.21 -28.99
C MET A 148 -2.14 1.48 -29.76
N THR A 149 -2.16 2.57 -30.52
CA THR A 149 -3.27 2.99 -31.39
C THR A 149 -2.80 3.00 -32.85
N LEU A 150 -3.64 2.50 -33.76
CA LEU A 150 -3.43 2.55 -35.20
C LEU A 150 -3.72 3.97 -35.74
N PRO A 151 -3.22 4.34 -36.93
CA PRO A 151 -3.49 5.66 -37.53
C PRO A 151 -4.99 5.96 -37.76
N ASN A 152 -5.82 4.93 -37.88
CA ASN A 152 -7.28 5.06 -38.00
C ASN A 152 -7.99 5.25 -36.64
N GLY A 153 -7.25 5.33 -35.53
CA GLY A 153 -7.78 5.48 -34.17
C GLY A 153 -8.13 4.18 -33.45
N GLU A 154 -8.02 3.01 -34.12
CA GLU A 154 -8.33 1.72 -33.49
C GLU A 154 -7.21 1.26 -32.56
N GLN A 155 -7.57 0.63 -31.44
CA GLN A 155 -6.59 0.03 -30.53
C GLN A 155 -5.97 -1.24 -31.12
N LYS A 156 -4.66 -1.41 -30.93
CA LYS A 156 -3.96 -2.63 -31.37
C LYS A 156 -4.36 -3.84 -30.54
N GLY A 157 -4.48 -4.98 -31.20
CA GLY A 157 -4.72 -6.26 -30.55
C GLY A 157 -3.45 -6.89 -30.00
N LEU A 158 -3.63 -7.94 -29.18
CA LEU A 158 -2.57 -8.77 -28.62
C LEU A 158 -1.62 -9.31 -29.69
N LYS A 159 -2.18 -9.84 -30.78
CA LYS A 159 -1.40 -10.49 -31.84
C LYS A 159 -0.39 -9.51 -32.44
N ARG A 160 -0.86 -8.35 -32.92
CA ARG A 160 -0.01 -7.32 -33.53
C ARG A 160 1.02 -6.78 -32.54
N THR A 161 0.58 -6.45 -31.33
CA THR A 161 1.46 -5.87 -30.29
C THR A 161 2.64 -6.80 -29.98
N LEU A 162 2.41 -8.12 -29.96
CA LEU A 162 3.45 -9.12 -29.74
C LEU A 162 4.32 -9.35 -30.97
N GLU A 163 3.74 -9.41 -32.17
CA GLU A 163 4.48 -9.58 -33.42
C GLU A 163 5.43 -8.40 -33.68
N GLU A 164 4.99 -7.16 -33.41
CA GLU A 164 5.83 -5.94 -33.45
C GLU A 164 6.98 -5.97 -32.43
N ARG A 165 6.88 -6.81 -31.41
CA ARG A 165 7.92 -7.03 -30.39
C ARG A 165 8.79 -8.26 -30.68
N GLY A 166 8.64 -8.88 -31.85
CA GLY A 166 9.44 -10.04 -32.28
C GLY A 166 8.94 -11.41 -31.78
N PHE A 167 7.76 -11.49 -31.14
CA PHE A 167 7.25 -12.76 -30.64
C PHE A 167 6.54 -13.56 -31.73
N ASN A 168 6.85 -14.86 -31.82
CA ASN A 168 6.05 -15.80 -32.60
C ASN A 168 4.82 -16.23 -31.79
N VAL A 169 3.65 -15.76 -32.21
CA VAL A 169 2.36 -16.05 -31.56
C VAL A 169 1.54 -17.12 -32.29
N HIS A 170 2.14 -17.83 -33.24
CA HIS A 170 1.48 -18.91 -33.96
C HIS A 170 1.06 -20.02 -32.99
N GLY A 171 -0.18 -20.53 -33.14
CA GLY A 171 -0.74 -21.54 -32.24
C GLY A 171 -1.12 -21.04 -30.84
N LEU A 172 -0.78 -19.80 -30.46
CA LEU A 172 -1.21 -19.24 -29.18
C LEU A 172 -2.66 -18.78 -29.24
N ARG A 173 -3.42 -19.19 -28.21
CA ARG A 173 -4.74 -18.62 -27.92
C ARG A 173 -4.59 -17.19 -27.37
N ALA A 174 -5.65 -16.39 -27.48
CA ALA A 174 -5.62 -15.02 -26.97
C ALA A 174 -5.53 -14.97 -25.44
N LYS A 175 -6.41 -15.74 -24.76
CA LYS A 175 -6.55 -15.83 -23.30
C LYS A 175 -6.87 -17.27 -22.93
N CYS A 176 -6.43 -17.73 -21.76
CA CYS A 176 -6.84 -19.03 -21.21
C CYS A 176 -8.24 -18.94 -20.59
N LEU A 177 -8.94 -20.08 -20.57
CA LEU A 177 -10.23 -20.25 -19.88
C LEU A 177 -10.08 -21.40 -18.87
N PRO A 178 -10.58 -21.27 -17.62
CA PRO A 178 -11.24 -20.07 -17.07
C PRO A 178 -10.24 -18.96 -16.68
N VAL A 179 -9.03 -19.30 -16.23
CA VAL A 179 -7.95 -18.35 -15.86
C VAL A 179 -6.59 -18.97 -16.20
N CYS A 180 -5.60 -18.15 -16.54
CA CYS A 180 -4.22 -18.61 -16.71
C CYS A 180 -3.65 -19.06 -15.35
N PRO A 181 -2.98 -20.23 -15.26
CA PRO A 181 -2.17 -20.56 -14.09
C PRO A 181 -1.21 -19.41 -13.76
N ILE A 182 -1.00 -19.15 -12.46
CA ILE A 182 -0.20 -18.01 -11.99
C ILE A 182 1.25 -18.15 -12.46
N ASP A 183 1.79 -19.37 -12.39
CA ASP A 183 3.18 -19.69 -12.72
C ASP A 183 3.42 -19.93 -14.22
N SER A 184 2.39 -19.78 -15.05
CA SER A 184 2.54 -19.95 -16.49
C SER A 184 3.01 -18.66 -17.14
N GLU A 185 4.10 -18.72 -17.90
CA GLU A 185 4.66 -17.54 -18.58
C GLU A 185 4.15 -17.40 -20.02
N ASN A 186 3.93 -18.52 -20.74
CA ASN A 186 3.69 -18.51 -22.19
C ASN A 186 2.41 -19.25 -22.63
N CYS A 187 1.42 -19.45 -21.75
CA CYS A 187 0.20 -20.22 -22.11
C CYS A 187 -0.73 -19.55 -23.13
N CYS A 188 -0.69 -18.22 -23.24
CA CYS A 188 -1.52 -17.44 -24.16
C CYS A 188 -0.89 -16.06 -24.42
N MET A 189 -1.36 -15.37 -25.46
CA MET A 189 -0.87 -14.04 -25.84
C MET A 189 -1.00 -13.02 -24.68
N ALA A 190 -2.15 -12.98 -23.99
CA ALA A 190 -2.35 -12.05 -22.89
C ALA A 190 -1.37 -12.27 -21.74
N ARG A 191 -1.10 -13.54 -21.38
CA ARG A 191 -0.13 -13.87 -20.32
C ARG A 191 1.28 -13.48 -20.74
N LEU A 192 1.70 -13.86 -21.95
CA LEU A 192 3.01 -13.51 -22.50
C LEU A 192 3.25 -12.00 -22.48
N LEU A 193 2.29 -11.22 -22.98
CA LEU A 193 2.40 -9.76 -22.98
C LEU A 193 2.38 -9.17 -21.56
N SER A 194 1.56 -9.72 -20.66
CA SER A 194 1.48 -9.25 -19.25
C SER A 194 2.78 -9.42 -18.46
N GLN A 195 3.69 -10.29 -18.91
CA GLN A 195 4.98 -10.50 -18.24
C GLN A 195 6.07 -9.54 -18.72
N GLN A 196 5.83 -8.76 -19.78
CA GLN A 196 6.79 -7.76 -20.22
C GLN A 196 6.82 -6.60 -19.23
N ASP A 197 8.02 -6.08 -18.96
CA ASP A 197 8.23 -5.17 -17.85
C ASP A 197 7.40 -3.89 -17.93
N ASP A 198 7.16 -3.38 -19.13
CA ASP A 198 6.34 -2.18 -19.33
C ASP A 198 4.85 -2.43 -19.06
N PHE A 199 4.36 -3.67 -19.22
CA PHE A 199 3.01 -4.08 -18.81
C PHE A 199 2.95 -4.41 -17.31
N LYS A 200 3.99 -5.07 -16.80
CA LYS A 200 4.05 -5.64 -15.44
C LYS A 200 4.35 -4.59 -14.36
N ASN A 201 5.36 -3.75 -14.59
CA ASN A 201 5.94 -2.87 -13.58
C ASN A 201 5.44 -1.42 -13.74
N GLN A 202 4.16 -1.26 -14.11
CA GLN A 202 3.58 0.07 -14.25
C GLN A 202 3.35 0.70 -12.88
N PRO A 203 3.79 1.95 -12.65
CA PRO A 203 3.50 2.65 -11.41
C PRO A 203 2.00 2.91 -11.32
N SER A 204 1.46 2.73 -10.11
CA SER A 204 0.11 3.14 -9.77
C SER A 204 -0.06 4.65 -9.87
N MET A 205 -1.32 5.09 -9.94
CA MET A 205 -1.64 6.52 -9.84
C MET A 205 -1.17 7.12 -8.50
N LEU A 206 -1.21 6.32 -7.43
CA LEU A 206 -0.76 6.73 -6.10
C LEU A 206 0.75 6.95 -6.06
N GLU A 207 1.54 6.00 -6.57
CA GLU A 207 3.00 6.15 -6.71
C GLU A 207 3.34 7.37 -7.56
N THR A 208 2.69 7.52 -8.71
CA THR A 208 2.91 8.64 -9.62
C THR A 208 2.67 9.99 -8.92
N LEU A 209 1.57 10.11 -8.16
CA LEU A 209 1.22 11.33 -7.42
C LEU A 209 2.27 11.66 -6.35
N ILE A 210 2.67 10.67 -5.55
CA ILE A 210 3.61 10.87 -4.44
C ILE A 210 5.00 11.22 -4.94
N HIS A 211 5.49 10.51 -5.96
CA HIS A 211 6.80 10.78 -6.56
C HIS A 211 6.85 12.13 -7.27
N ALA A 212 5.76 12.52 -7.95
CA ALA A 212 5.66 13.85 -8.57
C ALA A 212 5.75 14.99 -7.54
N ALA A 213 5.30 14.77 -6.30
CA ALA A 213 5.46 15.70 -5.19
C ALA A 213 6.85 15.65 -4.53
N GLY A 214 7.78 14.83 -5.03
CA GLY A 214 9.12 14.67 -4.49
C GLY A 214 9.16 13.89 -3.17
N HIS A 215 8.22 12.96 -2.96
CA HIS A 215 8.16 12.06 -1.81
C HIS A 215 8.32 10.59 -2.25
N GLU A 216 8.51 9.69 -1.28
CA GLU A 216 8.64 8.26 -1.52
C GLU A 216 7.41 7.50 -1.00
N VAL A 217 7.15 6.33 -1.59
CA VAL A 217 6.11 5.41 -1.15
C VAL A 217 6.63 3.98 -1.10
N ILE A 218 6.18 3.23 -0.09
CA ILE A 218 6.39 1.78 0.01
C ILE A 218 5.10 1.09 0.38
N PHE A 219 4.93 -0.13 -0.12
CA PHE A 219 3.82 -1.01 0.21
C PHE A 219 4.30 -2.15 1.11
N LEU A 220 3.61 -2.37 2.21
CA LEU A 220 3.91 -3.46 3.13
C LEU A 220 3.63 -4.81 2.46
N PRO A 221 4.33 -5.88 2.87
CA PRO A 221 4.05 -7.23 2.36
C PRO A 221 2.59 -7.64 2.58
N LYS A 222 2.00 -8.32 1.59
CA LYS A 222 0.65 -8.88 1.71
C LYS A 222 0.59 -9.87 2.87
N PHE A 223 -0.53 -9.86 3.60
CA PHE A 223 -0.81 -10.77 4.73
C PHE A 223 0.11 -10.60 5.95
N HIS A 224 0.72 -9.42 6.11
CA HIS A 224 1.59 -9.08 7.25
C HIS A 224 1.09 -7.83 7.99
N CYS A 225 -0.14 -7.86 8.50
CA CYS A 225 -0.76 -6.71 9.16
C CYS A 225 -0.02 -6.27 10.44
N GLU A 226 0.72 -7.17 11.08
CA GLU A 226 1.57 -6.88 12.23
C GLU A 226 2.73 -5.90 11.92
N LEU A 227 3.09 -5.77 10.64
CA LEU A 227 4.07 -4.79 10.17
C LEU A 227 3.49 -3.39 10.00
N ASN A 228 2.16 -3.25 10.05
CA ASN A 228 1.46 -1.98 9.92
C ASN A 228 0.99 -1.47 11.29
N PRO A 229 1.67 -0.50 11.93
CA PRO A 229 1.26 0.00 13.25
C PRO A 229 -0.15 0.56 13.29
N ILE A 230 -0.66 1.04 12.16
CA ILE A 230 -2.00 1.62 12.07
C ILE A 230 -3.10 0.57 12.27
N GLU A 231 -2.83 -0.70 11.97
CA GLU A 231 -3.78 -1.81 12.22
C GLU A 231 -3.99 -2.03 13.72
N MET A 232 -2.93 -1.88 14.52
CA MET A 232 -3.05 -1.92 15.97
C MET A 232 -3.78 -0.69 16.51
N TYR A 233 -3.57 0.49 15.89
CA TYR A 233 -4.33 1.69 16.20
C TYR A 233 -5.82 1.53 15.86
N TRP A 234 -6.16 0.95 14.71
CA TRP A 234 -7.54 0.58 14.36
C TRP A 234 -8.13 -0.41 15.34
N GLY A 235 -7.37 -1.45 15.71
CA GLY A 235 -7.78 -2.41 16.74
C GLY A 235 -8.13 -1.73 18.05
N TRP A 236 -7.29 -0.78 18.50
CA TRP A 236 -7.55 0.00 19.71
C TRP A 236 -8.80 0.87 19.60
N CYS A 237 -8.92 1.63 18.50
CA CYS A 237 -10.05 2.53 18.28
C CYS A 237 -11.37 1.76 18.18
N LYS A 238 -11.40 0.67 17.39
CA LYS A 238 -12.58 -0.19 17.22
C LYS A 238 -12.97 -0.87 18.52
N TYR A 239 -12.00 -1.32 19.31
CA TYR A 239 -12.27 -1.91 20.61
C TYR A 239 -12.95 -0.92 21.56
N ARG A 240 -12.50 0.34 21.60
CA ARG A 240 -13.14 1.38 22.43
C ARG A 240 -14.49 1.84 21.87
N TYR A 241 -14.58 2.02 20.55
CA TYR A 241 -15.82 2.33 19.86
C TYR A 241 -16.90 1.29 20.15
N ARG A 242 -16.53 0.00 20.13
CA ARG A 242 -17.38 -1.12 20.54
C ARG A 242 -17.94 -0.94 21.94
N GLN A 243 -17.09 -0.49 22.86
CA GLN A 243 -17.47 -0.27 24.26
C GLN A 243 -18.42 0.90 24.49
N ALA A 244 -18.53 1.86 23.58
CA ALA A 244 -19.46 2.97 23.75
C ALA A 244 -20.92 2.53 23.52
N ASP A 245 -21.82 2.96 24.41
CA ASP A 245 -23.27 2.88 24.18
C ASP A 245 -23.66 3.88 23.09
N LYS A 246 -24.36 3.41 22.05
CA LYS A 246 -24.72 4.18 20.85
C LYS A 246 -26.18 3.86 20.52
N LYS A 247 -27.09 4.80 20.78
CA LYS A 247 -28.53 4.64 20.53
C LYS A 247 -28.99 5.22 19.20
N SER A 248 -28.14 6.02 18.57
CA SER A 248 -28.42 6.64 17.27
C SER A 248 -27.19 6.62 16.37
N PHE A 249 -27.42 6.79 15.07
CA PHE A 249 -26.33 6.91 14.11
C PHE A 249 -25.44 8.13 14.40
N GLN A 250 -26.02 9.24 14.86
CA GLN A 250 -25.26 10.43 15.24
C GLN A 250 -24.30 10.15 16.41
N GLN A 251 -24.78 9.45 17.46
CA GLN A 251 -23.92 9.02 18.57
C GLN A 251 -22.81 8.06 18.12
N ALA A 252 -23.07 7.24 17.09
CA ALA A 252 -22.03 6.41 16.50
C ALA A 252 -20.94 7.23 15.81
N LYS A 253 -21.30 8.31 15.11
CA LYS A 253 -20.31 9.22 14.50
C LYS A 253 -19.44 9.88 15.57
N GLU A 254 -20.07 10.43 16.59
CA GLU A 254 -19.39 11.09 17.72
C GLU A 254 -18.45 10.13 18.45
N ALA A 255 -18.89 8.89 18.70
CA ALA A 255 -18.06 7.87 19.32
C ALA A 255 -16.85 7.47 18.44
N ALA A 256 -17.03 7.39 17.12
CA ALA A 256 -15.93 7.09 16.21
C ALA A 256 -14.88 8.20 16.24
N GLU A 257 -15.28 9.46 16.08
CA GLU A 257 -14.39 10.62 16.15
C GLU A 257 -13.65 10.70 17.48
N LEU A 258 -14.39 10.51 18.59
CA LEU A 258 -13.84 10.47 19.93
C LEU A 258 -12.68 9.48 20.03
N TYR A 259 -12.90 8.20 19.69
CA TYR A 259 -11.87 7.19 19.92
C TYR A 259 -10.73 7.23 18.91
N LEU A 260 -10.96 7.77 17.72
CA LEU A 260 -9.88 8.10 16.82
C LEU A 260 -8.94 9.16 17.43
N ASN A 261 -9.49 10.16 18.12
CA ASN A 261 -8.70 11.21 18.75
C ASN A 261 -8.14 10.82 20.15
N ALA A 262 -8.71 9.81 20.79
CA ALA A 262 -8.39 9.46 22.18
C ALA A 262 -7.20 8.50 22.37
N CYS A 263 -6.63 7.93 21.30
CA CYS A 263 -5.55 6.95 21.45
C CYS A 263 -4.27 7.62 22.00
N PRO A 264 -3.80 7.24 23.20
CA PRO A 264 -2.66 7.92 23.80
C PRO A 264 -1.36 7.75 23.00
N VAL A 265 -0.51 8.77 23.01
CA VAL A 265 0.75 8.79 22.23
C VAL A 265 1.69 7.66 22.66
N GLU A 266 1.74 7.32 23.96
CA GLU A 266 2.54 6.21 24.46
C GLU A 266 2.05 4.85 23.96
N VAL A 267 0.74 4.71 23.71
CA VAL A 267 0.14 3.51 23.12
C VAL A 267 0.50 3.41 21.64
N ILE A 268 0.41 4.51 20.89
CA ILE A 268 0.85 4.59 19.48
C ILE A 268 2.33 4.20 19.36
N ARG A 269 3.19 4.72 20.24
CA ARG A 269 4.62 4.34 20.28
C ARG A 269 4.83 2.85 20.54
N ARG A 270 3.99 2.21 21.37
CA ARG A 270 4.04 0.75 21.61
C ARG A 270 3.65 -0.04 20.37
N PHE A 271 2.69 0.42 19.58
CA PHE A 271 2.32 -0.20 18.30
C PHE A 271 3.48 -0.19 17.32
N VAL A 272 4.13 0.97 17.14
CA VAL A 272 5.33 1.07 16.30
C VAL A 272 6.40 0.08 16.80
N ASN A 273 6.72 0.09 18.10
CA ASN A 273 7.69 -0.85 18.67
C ASN A 273 7.30 -2.33 18.50
N CYS A 274 6.01 -2.66 18.43
CA CYS A 274 5.52 -4.01 18.13
C CYS A 274 5.88 -4.40 16.70
N SER A 275 5.56 -3.57 15.70
CA SER A 275 5.90 -3.83 14.30
C SER A 275 7.40 -3.97 14.09
N TRP A 276 8.23 -3.15 14.76
CA TRP A 276 9.69 -3.28 14.72
C TRP A 276 10.20 -4.62 15.25
N ARG A 277 9.58 -5.15 16.32
CA ARG A 277 9.92 -6.48 16.86
C ARG A 277 9.56 -7.59 15.87
N PHE A 278 8.41 -7.49 15.19
CA PHE A 278 8.04 -8.41 14.12
C PHE A 278 9.03 -8.34 12.94
N MET A 279 9.39 -7.13 12.47
CA MET A 279 10.43 -6.96 11.45
C MET A 279 11.74 -7.63 11.86
N SER A 280 12.14 -7.47 13.12
CA SER A 280 13.33 -8.14 13.66
C SER A 280 13.19 -9.67 13.70
N ALA A 281 12.01 -10.21 14.02
CA ALA A 281 11.76 -11.65 14.01
C ALA A 281 11.87 -12.22 12.58
N TYR A 282 11.23 -11.57 11.60
CA TYR A 282 11.27 -11.99 10.20
C TYR A 282 12.68 -11.93 9.60
N ARG A 283 13.45 -10.87 9.88
CA ARG A 283 14.86 -10.77 9.46
C ARG A 283 15.75 -11.88 10.02
N ARG A 284 15.32 -12.55 11.09
CA ARG A 284 16.01 -13.68 11.72
C ARG A 284 15.42 -15.02 11.28
N GLY A 285 14.59 -15.04 10.24
CA GLY A 285 14.03 -16.26 9.64
C GLY A 285 12.79 -16.82 10.34
N LEU A 286 12.28 -16.18 11.40
CA LEU A 286 11.05 -16.63 12.05
C LEU A 286 9.83 -16.30 11.22
N THR A 287 8.82 -17.18 11.22
CA THR A 287 7.54 -16.94 10.52
C THR A 287 6.35 -17.38 11.37
N GLY A 288 5.15 -16.91 11.01
CA GLY A 288 3.88 -17.31 11.63
C GLY A 288 3.90 -17.31 13.17
N ARG A 289 3.48 -18.43 13.77
CA ARG A 289 3.39 -18.60 15.23
C ARG A 289 4.74 -18.49 15.94
N ALA A 290 5.84 -18.85 15.29
CA ALA A 290 7.17 -18.74 15.88
C ALA A 290 7.57 -17.26 16.06
N ALA A 291 7.31 -16.43 15.05
CA ALA A 291 7.52 -14.99 15.14
C ALA A 291 6.63 -14.36 16.23
N GLU A 292 5.35 -14.74 16.26
CA GLU A 292 4.41 -14.26 17.29
C GLU A 292 4.86 -14.62 18.71
N TRP A 293 5.28 -15.87 18.94
CA TRP A 293 5.82 -16.31 20.22
C TRP A 293 7.05 -15.50 20.61
N ALA A 294 7.97 -15.27 19.67
CA ALA A 294 9.19 -14.49 19.90
C ALA A 294 8.86 -13.08 20.39
N VAL A 295 7.94 -12.40 19.69
CA VAL A 295 7.54 -11.03 20.00
C VAL A 295 6.84 -10.95 21.35
N ARG A 296 6.01 -11.96 21.71
CA ARG A 296 5.34 -12.07 23.01
C ARG A 296 6.30 -12.29 24.16
N LYS A 297 7.36 -13.08 23.96
CA LYS A 297 8.38 -13.36 24.99
C LYS A 297 9.42 -12.24 25.14
N GLN A 298 9.54 -11.39 24.13
CA GLN A 298 10.52 -10.32 24.13
C GLN A 298 10.16 -9.18 25.09
N LYS A 299 11.15 -8.75 25.88
CA LYS A 299 11.04 -7.60 26.80
C LYS A 299 11.65 -6.29 26.26
N GLY A 300 12.51 -6.37 25.23
CA GLY A 300 13.15 -5.19 24.62
C GLY A 300 12.25 -4.44 23.62
N HIS A 301 12.59 -3.18 23.35
CA HIS A 301 11.71 -2.27 22.59
C HIS A 301 11.66 -2.51 21.07
N ARG A 302 12.78 -2.85 20.42
CA ARG A 302 12.88 -2.78 18.94
C ARG A 302 13.34 -4.06 18.25
N ALA A 303 13.84 -5.04 19.00
CA ALA A 303 14.37 -6.28 18.43
C ALA A 303 14.08 -7.46 19.35
N VAL A 304 13.90 -8.65 18.76
CA VAL A 304 13.91 -9.92 19.48
C VAL A 304 15.33 -10.18 19.98
N SER A 305 15.52 -10.63 21.22
CA SER A 305 16.84 -10.86 21.82
C SER A 305 17.49 -12.16 21.32
N GLY A 306 18.81 -12.30 21.53
CA GLY A 306 19.53 -13.56 21.25
C GLY A 306 18.94 -14.75 22.00
N LEU A 307 18.65 -14.55 23.29
CA LEU A 307 18.08 -15.57 24.18
C LEU A 307 16.72 -16.10 23.71
N VAL A 308 15.85 -15.22 23.19
CA VAL A 308 14.53 -15.62 22.68
C VAL A 308 14.64 -16.46 21.41
N MET A 309 15.65 -16.24 20.56
CA MET A 309 15.87 -17.10 19.39
C MET A 309 16.34 -18.49 19.76
N LEU A 310 17.32 -18.60 20.67
CA LEU A 310 17.81 -19.89 21.15
C LEU A 310 16.68 -20.74 21.75
N ALA A 311 15.75 -20.09 22.46
CA ALA A 311 14.58 -20.76 23.00
C ALA A 311 13.60 -21.25 21.92
N ILE A 312 13.44 -20.55 20.79
CA ILE A 312 12.60 -21.02 19.67
C ILE A 312 13.26 -22.18 18.95
N GLU A 313 14.56 -22.10 18.68
CA GLU A 313 15.30 -23.19 18.04
C GLU A 313 15.12 -24.50 18.82
N SER A 314 15.21 -24.43 20.16
CA SER A 314 14.93 -25.60 21.02
C SER A 314 13.48 -26.12 20.96
N LEU A 315 12.51 -25.29 20.59
CA LEU A 315 11.08 -25.67 20.53
C LEU A 315 10.63 -26.15 19.15
N VAL A 316 11.36 -25.80 18.10
CA VAL A 316 11.06 -26.17 16.69
C VAL A 316 11.78 -27.45 16.28
N HIS A 317 12.83 -27.85 17.01
CA HIS A 317 13.58 -29.09 16.79
C HIS A 317 13.11 -30.30 17.64
N HIS A 318 11.92 -30.18 18.25
CA HIS A 318 11.18 -31.27 18.92
C HIS A 318 9.82 -31.44 18.27
#